data_AF-A0A1F8AB01-F1
#
_entry.id   AF-A0A1F8AB01-F1
#
_cell.length_a   1.000
_cell.length_b   1.000
_cell.length_c   1.000
_cell.angle_alpha   90.00
_cell.angle_beta   90.00
_cell.angle_gamma   90.00
#
_symmetry.space_group_name_H-M   'P 1'
#
loop_
_entity.id
_entity.type
_entity.pdbx_description
1 polymer ?
#
loop_
_entity_poly.entity_id
_entity_poly.type
_entity_poly.pdbx_seq_one_letter_code
_entity_poly.pdbx_strand_id
1 'polypeptide(L)'
;MRFYHIVDLTKWQIHPCTGTLIKVHEQYRPTEVHLQQQYPRVIDWIPFPSIQNRLIRLHAANPQIDQICCDTVSSYVIEANMADFIMGAPAVTAYIQVIDVIANIPSMTQGTEPQPSAVLPAPDAAALFLSPEYARAVFQKLNIDRGISHYKMDPAFFGTYPELYDPNVDIAAKGIPLRPDVQLRLTYPKPLDSLTFRTCRSFMGFSFYAPLSVVQVFR
;
A
#
# COMPACT_ATOMS: atom_id res chain seq x y z
N MET A 1 5.77 -2.98 -10.73
CA MET A 1 5.00 -2.11 -9.82
C MET A 1 5.81 -0.85 -9.57
N ARG A 2 5.35 0.33 -9.98
CA ARG A 2 6.09 1.58 -9.81
C ARG A 2 5.50 2.35 -8.63
N PHE A 3 6.19 2.31 -7.49
CA PHE A 3 5.80 2.97 -6.25
C PHE A 3 6.08 4.49 -6.28
N TYR A 4 5.59 5.21 -7.29
CA TYR A 4 5.96 6.61 -7.51
C TYR A 4 5.69 7.50 -6.29
N HIS A 5 4.51 7.37 -5.68
CA HIS A 5 4.14 8.18 -4.53
C HIS A 5 4.96 7.88 -3.27
N ILE A 6 5.32 6.61 -3.03
CA ILE A 6 6.16 6.22 -1.89
C ILE A 6 7.61 6.70 -2.08
N VAL A 7 8.11 6.69 -3.32
CA VAL A 7 9.45 7.21 -3.63
C VAL A 7 9.53 8.71 -3.31
N ASP A 8 8.53 9.50 -3.71
CA ASP A 8 8.54 10.93 -3.45
C ASP A 8 8.27 11.26 -1.98
N LEU A 9 7.42 10.48 -1.28
CA LEU A 9 7.27 10.55 0.18
C LEU A 9 8.60 10.27 0.89
N THR A 10 9.28 9.18 0.55
CA THR A 10 10.57 8.80 1.14
C THR A 10 11.63 9.88 0.90
N LYS A 11 11.71 10.42 -0.32
CA LYS A 11 12.65 11.52 -0.63
C LYS A 11 12.40 12.75 0.25
N TRP A 12 11.13 13.11 0.44
CA TRP A 12 10.78 14.21 1.33
C TRP A 12 11.11 13.91 2.79
N GLN A 13 10.88 12.69 3.28
CA GLN A 13 11.26 12.28 4.64
C GLN A 13 12.78 12.34 4.88
N ILE A 14 13.58 12.01 3.87
CA ILE A 14 15.06 12.09 3.93
C ILE A 14 15.55 13.55 3.83
N HIS A 15 14.94 14.35 2.96
CA HIS A 15 15.31 15.76 2.74
C HIS A 15 14.07 16.67 2.72
N PRO A 16 13.57 17.08 3.91
CA PRO A 16 12.35 17.89 3.99
C PRO A 16 12.60 19.32 3.51
N CYS A 17 12.04 19.67 2.36
CA CYS A 17 12.02 21.05 1.85
C CYS A 17 10.81 21.29 0.93
N THR A 18 10.51 22.54 0.61
CA THR A 18 9.36 22.88 -0.26
C THR A 18 9.42 22.18 -1.62
N GLY A 19 10.63 22.04 -2.18
CA GLY A 19 10.84 21.40 -3.48
C GLY A 19 10.62 19.88 -3.49
N THR A 20 10.84 19.18 -2.37
CA THR A 20 10.50 17.76 -2.23
C THR A 20 9.05 17.58 -1.83
N LEU A 21 8.51 18.46 -0.97
CA LEU A 21 7.12 18.42 -0.50
C LEU A 21 6.10 18.59 -1.64
N ILE A 22 6.35 19.49 -2.60
CA ILE A 22 5.42 19.74 -3.71
C ILE A 22 5.18 18.49 -4.59
N LYS A 23 6.14 17.56 -4.59
CA LYS A 23 6.08 16.30 -5.33
C LYS A 23 5.34 15.20 -4.57
N VAL A 24 5.14 15.35 -3.25
CA VAL A 24 4.38 14.40 -2.44
C VAL A 24 2.91 14.50 -2.80
N HIS A 25 2.30 13.35 -3.09
CA HIS A 25 0.87 13.23 -3.38
C HIS A 25 0.03 13.74 -2.20
N GLU A 26 -1.10 14.38 -2.48
CA GLU A 26 -1.95 15.02 -1.47
C GLU A 26 -2.33 14.10 -0.30
N GLN A 27 -2.63 12.83 -0.58
CA GLN A 27 -3.00 11.83 0.42
C GLN A 27 -1.87 11.43 1.38
N TYR A 28 -0.61 11.77 1.06
CA TYR A 28 0.57 11.55 1.90
C TYR A 28 1.14 12.84 2.48
N ARG A 29 0.52 13.99 2.19
CA ARG A 29 1.04 15.26 2.69
C ARG A 29 0.83 15.34 4.20
N PRO A 30 1.82 15.84 4.95
CA PRO A 30 1.68 16.05 6.39
C PRO A 30 0.51 16.98 6.68
N THR A 31 -0.30 16.61 7.66
CA THR A 31 -1.34 17.48 8.22
C THR A 31 -0.80 18.25 9.42
N GLU A 32 -1.57 19.20 9.95
CA GLU A 32 -1.22 19.92 11.18
C GLU A 32 -0.96 18.98 12.37
N VAL A 33 -1.68 17.85 12.44
CA VAL A 33 -1.50 16.84 13.49
C VAL A 33 -0.09 16.25 13.46
N HIS A 34 0.49 16.08 12.27
CA HIS A 34 1.84 15.54 12.09
C HIS A 34 2.92 16.51 12.60
N LEU A 35 2.61 17.81 12.73
CA LEU A 35 3.55 18.83 13.21
C LEU A 35 3.48 19.03 14.73
N GLN A 36 2.38 18.61 15.37
CA GLN A 36 2.12 18.87 16.78
C GLN A 36 2.53 17.72 17.72
N GLN A 37 2.69 16.50 17.19
CA GLN A 37 2.88 15.29 18.01
C GLN A 37 4.05 14.45 17.50
N GLN A 38 4.69 13.72 18.42
CA GLN A 38 5.63 12.67 18.07
C GLN A 38 4.86 11.36 17.85
N TYR A 39 5.09 10.69 16.73
CA TYR A 39 4.41 9.44 16.37
C TYR A 39 5.31 8.52 15.53
N PRO A 40 4.96 7.22 15.43
CA PRO A 40 5.67 6.27 14.58
C PRO A 40 5.55 6.60 13.08
N ARG A 41 6.69 6.72 12.39
CA ARG A 41 6.76 7.07 10.95
C ARG A 41 6.10 6.06 10.01
N VAL A 42 5.81 4.84 10.48
CA VAL A 42 5.04 3.85 9.72
C VAL A 42 3.63 4.35 9.37
N ILE A 43 3.07 5.27 10.17
CA ILE A 43 1.75 5.88 9.91
C ILE A 43 1.77 6.72 8.61
N ASP A 44 2.90 7.36 8.28
CA ASP A 44 3.04 8.20 7.08
C ASP A 44 2.79 7.40 5.78
N TRP A 45 2.85 6.07 5.83
CA TRP A 45 2.75 5.19 4.66
C TRP A 45 1.29 4.85 4.29
N ILE A 46 0.33 5.28 5.09
CA ILE A 46 -1.11 5.09 4.86
C ILE A 46 -1.65 6.27 4.03
N PRO A 47 -2.20 6.10 2.82
CA PRO A 47 -2.63 7.20 1.95
C PRO A 47 -4.02 7.76 2.31
N PHE A 48 -4.30 7.90 3.61
CA PHE A 48 -5.59 8.36 4.11
C PHE A 48 -5.37 9.36 5.25
N PRO A 49 -5.35 10.68 4.97
CA PRO A 49 -5.05 11.69 5.97
C PRO A 49 -5.97 11.62 7.21
N SER A 50 -7.24 11.25 7.05
CA SER A 50 -8.17 11.07 8.17
C SER A 50 -7.77 9.90 9.07
N ILE A 51 -7.40 8.75 8.49
CA ILE A 51 -6.89 7.60 9.24
C ILE A 51 -5.55 7.92 9.89
N GLN A 52 -4.61 8.54 9.17
CA GLN A 52 -3.32 8.97 9.73
C GLN A 52 -3.52 9.85 10.97
N ASN A 53 -4.35 10.89 10.87
CA ASN A 53 -4.62 11.80 11.98
C ASN A 53 -5.20 11.07 13.19
N ARG A 54 -6.11 10.11 12.98
CA ARG A 54 -6.71 9.30 14.05
C ARG A 54 -5.71 8.34 14.66
N LEU A 55 -4.88 7.67 13.86
CA LEU A 55 -3.78 6.84 14.34
C LEU A 55 -2.78 7.62 15.18
N ILE A 56 -2.40 8.83 14.75
CA ILE A 56 -1.50 9.69 15.53
C ILE A 56 -2.14 10.08 16.86
N ARG A 57 -3.41 10.50 16.85
CA ARG A 57 -4.10 10.95 18.07
C ARG A 57 -4.43 9.82 19.05
N LEU A 58 -4.75 8.63 18.56
CA LEU A 58 -5.32 7.54 19.36
C LEU A 58 -4.37 6.35 19.57
N HIS A 59 -3.42 6.13 18.64
CA HIS A 59 -2.57 4.93 18.61
C HIS A 59 -1.06 5.22 18.51
N ALA A 60 -0.60 6.48 18.59
CA ALA A 60 0.84 6.77 18.47
C ALA A 60 1.72 6.04 19.50
N ALA A 61 1.20 5.76 20.70
CA ALA A 61 1.87 4.99 21.74
C ALA A 61 1.39 3.53 21.84
N ASN A 62 0.62 3.04 20.86
CA ASN A 62 0.08 1.69 20.89
C ASN A 62 1.16 0.68 20.48
N PRO A 63 1.48 -0.33 21.33
CA PRO A 63 2.51 -1.32 21.03
C PRO A 63 2.16 -2.22 19.83
N GLN A 64 0.90 -2.24 19.39
CA GLN A 64 0.42 -2.99 18.23
C GLN A 64 0.26 -2.11 16.98
N ILE A 65 0.79 -0.87 16.97
CA ILE A 65 0.64 0.07 15.85
C ILE A 65 1.04 -0.54 14.51
N ASP A 66 2.10 -1.34 14.49
CA ASP A 66 2.56 -1.98 13.28
C ASP A 66 1.49 -2.97 12.73
N GLN A 67 0.74 -3.70 13.58
CA GLN A 67 -0.33 -4.62 13.15
C GLN A 67 -1.46 -3.81 12.55
N ILE A 68 -1.84 -2.71 13.19
CA ILE A 68 -2.91 -1.84 12.72
C ILE A 68 -2.53 -1.29 11.34
N CYS A 69 -1.27 -0.92 11.13
CA CYS A 69 -0.76 -0.53 9.81
C CYS A 69 -0.82 -1.68 8.80
N CYS A 70 -0.40 -2.90 9.17
CA CYS A 70 -0.52 -4.08 8.32
C CYS A 70 -1.97 -4.40 7.93
N ASP A 71 -2.89 -4.34 8.88
CA ASP A 71 -4.33 -4.54 8.66
C ASP A 71 -4.92 -3.43 7.79
N THR A 72 -4.46 -2.19 7.99
CA THR A 72 -4.87 -1.03 7.17
C THR A 72 -4.49 -1.26 5.72
N VAL A 73 -3.22 -1.56 5.43
CA VAL A 73 -2.73 -1.82 4.07
C VAL A 73 -3.40 -3.04 3.46
N SER A 74 -3.67 -4.06 4.28
CA SER A 74 -4.40 -5.24 3.83
C SER A 74 -5.82 -4.90 3.38
N SER A 75 -6.46 -3.92 4.02
CA SER A 75 -7.86 -3.58 3.78
C SER A 75 -8.07 -2.60 2.62
N TYR A 76 -7.05 -2.32 1.81
CA TYR A 76 -7.19 -1.47 0.63
C TYR A 76 -8.01 -2.17 -0.44
N VAL A 77 -9.07 -1.50 -0.89
CA VAL A 77 -10.00 -1.98 -1.90
C VAL A 77 -10.23 -0.91 -2.97
N ILE A 78 -10.73 -1.32 -4.13
CA ILE A 78 -11.16 -0.43 -5.20
C ILE A 78 -12.60 -0.77 -5.55
N GLU A 79 -13.46 0.24 -5.61
CA GLU A 79 -14.84 0.10 -6.09
C GLU A 79 -14.87 0.00 -7.61
N ALA A 80 -15.70 -0.87 -8.15
CA ALA A 80 -15.90 -1.03 -9.58
C ALA A 80 -17.29 -1.62 -9.89
N ASN A 81 -17.67 -1.63 -11.17
CA ASN A 81 -18.92 -2.27 -11.59
C ASN A 81 -18.72 -3.79 -11.74
N MET A 82 -19.52 -4.61 -11.07
CA MET A 82 -19.36 -6.07 -11.06
C MET A 82 -19.47 -6.70 -12.46
N ALA A 83 -20.32 -6.15 -13.33
CA ALA A 83 -20.50 -6.64 -14.70
C ALA A 83 -19.27 -6.44 -15.60
N ASP A 84 -18.35 -5.53 -15.24
CA ASP A 84 -17.09 -5.34 -15.95
C ASP A 84 -16.11 -6.49 -15.70
N PHE A 85 -16.32 -7.29 -14.64
CA PHE A 85 -15.37 -8.31 -14.19
C PHE A 85 -15.92 -9.73 -14.27
N ILE A 86 -17.23 -9.95 -14.11
CA ILE A 86 -17.82 -11.29 -14.07
C ILE A 86 -18.94 -11.38 -15.10
N MET A 87 -18.88 -12.43 -15.93
CA MET A 87 -19.82 -12.65 -17.02
C MET A 87 -21.21 -12.93 -16.47
N GLY A 88 -22.23 -12.22 -16.97
CA GLY A 88 -23.61 -12.36 -16.50
C GLY A 88 -23.89 -11.80 -15.12
N ALA A 89 -22.91 -11.15 -14.47
CA ALA A 89 -23.14 -10.47 -13.20
C ALA A 89 -24.00 -9.21 -13.38
N PRO A 90 -24.79 -8.82 -12.34
CA PRO A 90 -25.57 -7.60 -12.41
C PRO A 90 -24.67 -6.35 -12.43
N ALA A 91 -25.15 -5.28 -13.04
CA ALA A 91 -24.47 -3.98 -13.09
C ALA A 91 -24.59 -3.22 -11.76
N VAL A 92 -23.99 -3.78 -10.70
CA VAL A 92 -23.97 -3.23 -9.35
C VAL A 92 -22.55 -2.85 -8.93
N THR A 93 -22.43 -1.92 -8.00
CA THR A 93 -21.14 -1.61 -7.39
C THR A 93 -20.66 -2.80 -6.58
N ALA A 94 -19.42 -3.17 -6.82
CA ALA A 94 -18.67 -4.14 -6.06
C ALA A 94 -17.32 -3.54 -5.68
N TYR A 95 -16.61 -4.17 -4.75
CA TYR A 95 -15.25 -3.77 -4.41
C TYR A 95 -14.33 -4.97 -4.34
N ILE A 96 -13.07 -4.76 -4.75
CA ILE A 96 -12.05 -5.79 -4.87
C ILE A 96 -10.84 -5.38 -4.03
N GLN A 97 -10.35 -6.28 -3.18
CA GLN A 97 -9.16 -6.04 -2.37
C GLN A 97 -7.90 -6.08 -3.23
N VAL A 98 -7.05 -5.06 -3.07
CA VAL A 98 -5.83 -4.89 -3.88
C VAL A 98 -4.87 -6.06 -3.67
N ILE A 99 -4.73 -6.53 -2.42
CA ILE A 99 -3.81 -7.62 -2.07
C ILE A 99 -4.19 -8.93 -2.76
N ASP A 100 -5.48 -9.26 -2.80
CA ASP A 100 -5.95 -10.51 -3.40
C ASP A 100 -5.68 -10.56 -4.91
N VAL A 101 -5.68 -9.41 -5.58
CA VAL A 101 -5.32 -9.29 -7.00
C VAL A 101 -3.81 -9.45 -7.21
N ILE A 102 -2.98 -8.71 -6.46
CA ILE A 102 -1.53 -8.72 -6.68
C ILE A 102 -0.87 -10.03 -6.29
N ALA A 103 -1.45 -10.78 -5.35
CA ALA A 103 -0.85 -12.00 -4.83
C ALA A 103 -0.73 -13.11 -5.89
N ASN A 104 -1.63 -13.13 -6.86
CA ASN A 104 -1.65 -14.12 -7.94
C ASN A 104 -0.97 -13.63 -9.22
N ILE A 105 -0.39 -12.42 -9.20
CA ILE A 105 0.43 -11.92 -10.30
C ILE A 105 1.88 -12.37 -10.06
N PRO A 106 2.46 -13.22 -10.93
CA PRO A 106 3.85 -13.64 -10.80
C PRO A 106 4.74 -12.42 -10.75
N SER A 107 5.68 -12.39 -9.79
CA SER A 107 6.75 -11.41 -9.76
C SER A 107 7.46 -11.42 -11.12
N MET A 108 7.46 -10.26 -11.80
CA MET A 108 8.12 -10.13 -13.10
C MET A 108 9.61 -10.47 -12.95
N THR A 109 9.99 -11.70 -13.28
CA THR A 109 11.34 -12.02 -13.71
C THR A 109 11.51 -11.38 -15.08
N GLN A 110 12.47 -10.46 -15.18
CA GLN A 110 12.82 -9.81 -16.44
C GLN A 110 13.09 -10.89 -17.50
N GLY A 111 12.28 -10.95 -18.56
CA GLY A 111 12.54 -11.81 -19.72
C GLY A 111 11.42 -12.77 -20.16
N THR A 112 10.28 -12.86 -19.46
CA THR A 112 9.16 -13.68 -19.95
C THR A 112 8.21 -12.83 -20.79
N GLU A 113 8.02 -13.20 -22.05
CA GLU A 113 7.07 -12.58 -22.98
C GLU A 113 5.66 -12.48 -22.37
N PRO A 114 4.86 -11.45 -22.74
CA PRO A 114 3.50 -11.30 -22.25
C PRO A 114 2.64 -12.48 -22.75
N GLN A 115 2.35 -13.42 -21.85
CA GLN A 115 1.31 -14.44 -22.02
C GLN A 115 -0.02 -13.78 -22.43
N PRO A 116 -0.93 -14.49 -23.14
CA PRO A 116 -2.20 -13.93 -23.56
C PRO A 116 -2.92 -13.33 -22.35
N SER A 117 -3.14 -12.02 -22.39
CA SER A 117 -3.90 -11.33 -21.35
C SER A 117 -5.35 -11.77 -21.48
N ALA A 118 -5.86 -12.47 -20.48
CA ALA A 118 -7.26 -12.85 -20.43
C ALA A 118 -8.13 -11.59 -20.59
N VAL A 119 -9.25 -11.72 -21.30
CA VAL A 119 -10.17 -10.61 -21.55
C VAL A 119 -11.27 -10.67 -20.51
N LEU A 120 -11.46 -9.59 -19.77
CA LEU A 120 -12.62 -9.43 -18.88
C LEU A 120 -13.89 -9.19 -19.70
N PRO A 121 -15.06 -9.65 -19.24
CA PRO A 121 -15.32 -10.26 -17.94
C PRO A 121 -14.96 -11.76 -17.86
N ALA A 122 -14.51 -12.20 -16.69
CA ALA A 122 -14.19 -13.59 -16.37
C ALA A 122 -15.45 -14.46 -16.27
N PRO A 123 -15.34 -15.80 -16.44
CA PRO A 123 -16.49 -16.69 -16.34
C PRO A 123 -17.13 -16.70 -14.94
N ASP A 124 -16.33 -16.53 -13.89
CA ASP A 124 -16.79 -16.49 -12.50
C ASP A 124 -15.84 -15.64 -11.63
N ALA A 125 -16.22 -15.43 -10.37
CA ALA A 125 -15.43 -14.65 -9.41
C ALA A 125 -14.12 -15.35 -9.01
N ALA A 126 -14.08 -16.68 -8.99
CA ALA A 126 -12.90 -17.44 -8.58
C ALA A 126 -11.77 -17.27 -9.60
N ALA A 127 -12.11 -17.23 -10.90
CA ALA A 127 -11.16 -17.00 -11.98
C ALA A 127 -10.40 -15.68 -11.83
N LEU A 128 -11.02 -14.63 -11.28
CA LEU A 128 -10.37 -13.33 -11.03
C LEU A 128 -9.15 -13.43 -10.12
N PHE A 129 -9.20 -14.34 -9.15
CA PHE A 129 -8.17 -14.47 -8.11
C PHE A 129 -7.29 -15.71 -8.31
N LEU A 130 -7.78 -16.78 -8.93
CA LEU A 130 -7.02 -18.02 -9.09
C LEU A 130 -6.18 -18.08 -10.38
N SER A 131 -6.54 -17.33 -11.42
CA SER A 131 -5.79 -17.28 -12.69
C SER A 131 -4.87 -16.05 -12.73
N PRO A 132 -3.55 -16.25 -12.93
CA PRO A 132 -2.60 -15.14 -13.15
C PRO A 132 -2.97 -14.20 -14.30
N GLU A 133 -3.59 -14.73 -15.34
CA GLU A 133 -4.00 -13.97 -16.53
C GLU A 133 -5.17 -13.04 -16.22
N TYR A 134 -6.20 -13.54 -15.54
CA TYR A 134 -7.32 -12.71 -15.09
C TYR A 134 -6.91 -11.72 -14.00
N ALA A 135 -6.07 -12.13 -13.04
CA ALA A 135 -5.53 -11.22 -12.02
C ALA A 135 -4.77 -10.03 -12.65
N ARG A 136 -3.99 -10.27 -13.71
CA ARG A 136 -3.35 -9.20 -14.50
C ARG A 136 -4.36 -8.32 -15.22
N ALA A 137 -5.40 -8.90 -15.81
CA ALA A 137 -6.47 -8.15 -16.48
C ALA A 137 -7.21 -7.25 -15.48
N VAL A 138 -7.52 -7.76 -14.28
CA VAL A 138 -8.10 -7.00 -13.16
C VAL A 138 -7.18 -5.87 -12.74
N PHE A 139 -5.89 -6.15 -12.56
CA PHE A 139 -4.88 -5.15 -12.18
C PHE A 139 -4.84 -3.98 -13.15
N GLN A 140 -4.86 -4.25 -14.47
CA GLN A 140 -4.88 -3.24 -15.51
C GLN A 140 -6.22 -2.48 -15.55
N LYS A 141 -7.34 -3.20 -15.51
CA LYS A 141 -8.69 -2.63 -15.60
C LYS A 141 -8.98 -1.68 -14.42
N LEU A 142 -8.55 -2.04 -13.22
CA LEU A 142 -8.68 -1.21 -12.02
C LEU A 142 -7.61 -0.13 -11.91
N ASN A 143 -6.63 -0.09 -12.83
CA ASN A 143 -5.48 0.82 -12.77
C ASN A 143 -4.77 0.78 -11.41
N ILE A 144 -4.55 -0.43 -10.85
CA ILE A 144 -3.89 -0.61 -9.54
C ILE A 144 -2.49 0.04 -9.54
N ASP A 145 -1.83 0.11 -10.69
CA ASP A 145 -0.54 0.79 -10.87
C ASP A 145 -0.62 2.32 -10.75
N ARG A 146 -1.78 2.92 -11.03
CA ARG A 146 -2.02 4.37 -10.88
C ARG A 146 -2.38 4.76 -9.45
N GLY A 147 -2.63 3.77 -8.60
CA GLY A 147 -2.48 3.88 -7.16
C GLY A 147 -3.59 4.61 -6.40
N ILE A 148 -3.16 5.19 -5.30
CA ILE A 148 -3.88 5.55 -4.07
C ILE A 148 -5.11 6.46 -4.21
N SER A 149 -5.21 7.25 -5.29
CA SER A 149 -6.33 8.18 -5.49
C SER A 149 -7.69 7.47 -5.61
N HIS A 150 -7.69 6.19 -5.99
CA HIS A 150 -8.89 5.38 -6.16
C HIS A 150 -9.08 4.35 -5.05
N TYR A 151 -8.19 4.32 -4.06
CA TYR A 151 -8.27 3.35 -2.98
C TYR A 151 -9.31 3.80 -1.96
N LYS A 152 -10.04 2.81 -1.47
CA LYS A 152 -10.93 2.90 -0.32
C LYS A 152 -10.55 1.82 0.68
N MET A 153 -11.21 1.85 1.82
CA MET A 153 -11.07 0.86 2.89
C MET A 153 -12.23 -0.13 2.84
N ASP A 154 -11.94 -1.41 2.99
CA ASP A 154 -12.95 -2.43 3.24
C ASP A 154 -13.74 -2.04 4.51
N PRO A 155 -15.08 -1.96 4.47
CA PRO A 155 -15.89 -1.65 5.65
C PRO A 155 -15.62 -2.55 6.86
N ALA A 156 -15.21 -3.80 6.65
CA ALA A 156 -14.87 -4.72 7.73
C ALA A 156 -13.68 -4.23 8.58
N PHE A 157 -12.78 -3.41 8.02
CA PHE A 157 -11.70 -2.77 8.74
C PHE A 157 -12.23 -1.89 9.88
N PHE A 158 -13.24 -1.06 9.61
CA PHE A 158 -13.87 -0.20 10.62
C PHE A 158 -14.73 -0.98 11.61
N GLY A 159 -15.13 -2.21 11.29
CA GLY A 159 -15.70 -3.13 12.29
C GLY A 159 -14.68 -3.57 13.33
N THR A 160 -13.40 -3.65 12.95
CA THR A 160 -12.28 -4.00 13.85
C THR A 160 -11.71 -2.78 14.57
N TYR A 161 -11.61 -1.65 13.85
CA TYR A 161 -11.04 -0.38 14.33
C TYR A 161 -12.05 0.78 14.14
N PRO A 162 -13.18 0.78 14.87
CA PRO A 162 -14.25 1.76 14.68
C PRO A 162 -13.82 3.21 14.91
N GLU A 163 -12.85 3.44 15.80
CA GLU A 163 -12.28 4.75 16.12
C GLU A 163 -11.55 5.40 14.93
N LEU A 164 -11.11 4.60 13.97
CA LEU A 164 -10.43 5.05 12.75
C LEU A 164 -11.40 5.50 11.65
N TYR A 165 -12.70 5.23 11.80
CA TYR A 165 -13.70 5.66 10.82
C TYR A 165 -13.94 7.18 10.90
N ASP A 166 -13.96 7.82 9.73
CA ASP A 166 -14.32 9.24 9.61
C ASP A 166 -15.60 9.39 8.77
N PRO A 167 -16.73 9.78 9.39
CA PRO A 167 -17.99 9.93 8.67
C PRO A 167 -18.00 11.12 7.70
N ASN A 168 -17.04 12.05 7.82
CA ASN A 168 -16.96 13.23 6.96
C ASN A 168 -16.20 12.97 5.65
N VAL A 169 -15.59 11.78 5.51
CA VAL A 169 -14.77 11.40 4.36
C VAL A 169 -15.34 10.14 3.73
N ASP A 170 -15.47 10.11 2.40
CA ASP A 170 -15.91 8.93 1.65
C ASP A 170 -14.81 7.87 1.56
N ILE A 171 -14.42 7.31 2.71
CA ILE A 171 -13.28 6.42 2.85
C ILE A 171 -13.63 4.93 2.81
N ALA A 172 -14.83 4.56 3.26
CA ALA A 172 -15.30 3.18 3.25
C ALA A 172 -15.88 2.82 1.87
N ALA A 173 -15.51 1.65 1.36
CA ALA A 173 -16.07 1.15 0.13
C ALA A 173 -17.56 0.79 0.27
N LYS A 174 -18.27 0.84 -0.85
CA LYS A 174 -19.70 0.57 -0.98
C LYS A 174 -19.89 -0.56 -1.99
N GLY A 175 -20.93 -1.35 -1.78
CA GLY A 175 -21.30 -2.44 -2.70
C GLY A 175 -20.93 -3.82 -2.18
N ILE A 176 -20.83 -4.78 -3.09
CA ILE A 176 -20.63 -6.20 -2.78
C ILE A 176 -19.13 -6.53 -2.78
N PRO A 177 -18.57 -7.17 -1.73
CA PRO A 177 -17.19 -7.64 -1.77
C PRO A 177 -17.02 -8.76 -2.80
N LEU A 178 -16.10 -8.58 -3.76
CA LEU A 178 -15.57 -9.69 -4.56
C LEU A 178 -14.24 -10.11 -3.95
N ARG A 179 -14.22 -11.32 -3.42
CA ARG A 179 -13.07 -11.85 -2.69
C ARG A 179 -12.88 -13.34 -2.97
N PRO A 180 -11.65 -13.85 -2.91
CA PRO A 180 -11.39 -15.28 -2.87
C PRO A 180 -11.88 -15.92 -1.57
N ASP A 181 -11.96 -17.25 -1.54
CA ASP A 181 -12.31 -18.02 -0.34
C ASP A 181 -11.30 -17.80 0.80
N VAL A 182 -10.02 -17.61 0.45
CA VAL A 182 -8.93 -17.33 1.37
C VAL A 182 -8.37 -15.95 1.05
N GLN A 183 -8.69 -14.96 1.87
CA GLN A 183 -8.15 -13.62 1.74
C GLN A 183 -6.75 -13.53 2.32
N LEU A 184 -5.90 -12.78 1.65
CA LEU A 184 -4.54 -12.53 2.11
C LEU A 184 -4.49 -11.31 3.01
N ARG A 185 -3.71 -11.44 4.09
CA ARG A 185 -3.37 -10.33 4.99
C ARG A 185 -1.87 -10.21 5.06
N LEU A 186 -1.39 -8.98 5.02
CA LEU A 186 0.00 -8.69 5.34
C LEU A 186 0.20 -9.03 6.81
N THR A 187 1.13 -9.92 7.06
CA THR A 187 1.67 -10.14 8.40
C THR A 187 2.92 -9.30 8.55
N TYR A 188 3.31 -9.08 9.80
CA TYR A 188 4.60 -8.50 10.11
C TYR A 188 5.74 -9.14 9.30
N PRO A 189 6.68 -8.33 8.79
CA PRO A 189 7.90 -8.88 8.22
C PRO A 189 8.56 -9.75 9.29
N LYS A 190 8.89 -10.98 8.91
CA LYS A 190 9.64 -11.88 9.78
C LYS A 190 10.98 -11.22 10.13
N PRO A 191 11.53 -11.46 11.33
CA PRO A 191 12.87 -11.00 11.66
C PRO A 191 13.85 -11.37 10.55
N LEU A 192 14.75 -10.44 10.21
CA LEU A 192 15.84 -10.70 9.28
C LEU A 192 16.57 -11.97 9.73
N ASP A 193 16.86 -12.86 8.79
CA ASP A 193 17.64 -14.04 9.13
C ASP A 193 19.01 -13.61 9.68
N SER A 194 19.57 -14.43 10.57
CA SER A 194 20.78 -14.08 11.32
C SER A 194 22.00 -13.79 10.44
N LEU A 195 22.01 -14.30 9.21
CA LEU A 195 23.09 -14.08 8.25
C LEU A 195 22.94 -12.72 7.58
N THR A 196 21.75 -12.40 7.07
CA THR A 196 21.46 -11.08 6.50
C THR A 196 21.65 -9.97 7.52
N PHE A 197 21.20 -10.18 8.76
CA PHE A 197 21.42 -9.22 9.86
C PHE A 197 22.92 -8.99 10.13
N ARG A 198 23.74 -10.06 10.19
CA ARG A 198 25.20 -9.94 10.34
C ARG A 198 25.84 -9.18 9.19
N THR A 199 25.42 -9.46 7.96
CA THR A 199 25.93 -8.77 6.75
C THR A 199 25.61 -7.28 6.78
N CYS A 200 24.36 -6.89 7.04
CA CYS A 200 23.98 -5.48 7.21
C CYS A 200 24.77 -4.81 8.34
N ARG A 201 24.96 -5.50 9.47
CA ARG A 201 25.77 -5.00 10.59
C ARG A 201 27.22 -4.77 10.19
N SER A 202 27.84 -5.67 9.42
CA SER A 202 29.21 -5.49 8.92
C SER A 202 29.33 -4.28 7.98
N PHE A 203 28.35 -4.06 7.10
CA PHE A 203 28.32 -2.88 6.22
C PHE A 203 28.16 -1.56 6.99
N MET A 204 27.30 -1.54 8.01
CA MET A 204 27.18 -0.38 8.91
C MET A 204 28.48 -0.15 9.68
N GLY A 205 29.11 -1.21 10.20
CA GLY A 205 30.42 -1.11 10.84
C GLY A 205 31.47 -0.49 9.92
N PHE A 206 31.55 -0.95 8.66
CA PHE A 206 32.47 -0.42 7.66
C PHE A 206 32.28 1.09 7.41
N SER A 207 31.04 1.59 7.43
CA SER A 207 30.76 3.02 7.24
C SER A 207 31.17 3.88 8.43
N PHE A 208 31.24 3.33 9.65
CA PHE A 208 31.81 4.02 10.81
C PHE A 208 33.34 4.03 10.83
N TYR A 209 33.99 3.08 10.18
CA TYR A 209 35.46 2.99 10.09
C TYR A 209 36.04 3.58 8.80
N ALA A 210 35.22 4.04 7.86
CA ALA A 210 35.68 4.76 6.69
C ALA A 210 36.19 6.17 7.11
N PRO A 211 37.49 6.47 6.97
CA PRO A 211 38.00 7.78 7.34
C PRO A 211 37.38 8.85 6.44
N LEU A 212 36.92 9.95 7.03
CA LEU A 212 36.59 11.19 6.34
C LEU A 212 37.89 11.77 5.77
N SER A 213 38.33 11.26 4.61
CA SER A 213 39.39 11.87 3.82
C SER A 213 38.85 13.18 3.24
N VAL A 214 39.13 14.23 4.00
CA VAL A 214 39.03 15.66 3.70
C VAL A 214 39.28 15.96 2.22
N VAL A 215 38.26 16.52 1.55
CA VAL A 215 38.44 17.34 0.35
C VAL A 215 39.14 18.62 0.80
N GLN A 216 40.44 18.74 0.51
CA GLN A 216 41.17 20.00 0.57
C GLN A 216 41.52 20.47 -0.85
N VAL A 217 40.71 21.43 -1.31
CA VAL A 217 41.06 22.64 -2.07
C VAL A 217 42.00 22.49 -3.27
N PHE A 218 41.43 22.61 -4.47
CA PHE A 218 42.13 23.16 -5.63
C PHE A 218 42.54 24.61 -5.34
N ARG A 219 43.85 24.89 -5.46
CA ARG A 219 44.38 26.16 -5.97
C ARG A 219 45.50 25.85 -6.94
#